data_AF-A0A8B3FND5-F1
#
_entry.id   AF-A0A8B3FND5-F1
#
_cell.length_a   1.000
_cell.length_b   1.000
_cell.length_c   1.000
_cell.angle_alpha   90.00
_cell.angle_beta   90.00
_cell.angle_gamma   90.00
#
_symmetry.space_group_name_H-M   'P 1'
#
loop_
_entity.id
_entity.type
_entity.pdbx_description
1 polymer ?
#
loop_
_entity_poly.entity_id
_entity_poly.type
_entity_poly.pdbx_seq_one_letter_code
_entity_poly.pdbx_strand_id
1 'polypeptide(L)'
;MSGHGLDMLVWVPPPPSLTVRAPTTNTMRHSIDGANGTPAPTQTLHFKEDTLLVIETKATLGGTKTPGFNKTQSTGADKLNELQKKIRNRRQGWTEEKMLEVDPNVQDKLDAINDATKLSAIKYLHAQIFFDSQGNLNSLVGKNSGIQLNIW
;
A
#
# COMPACT_ATOMS: atom_id res chain seq x y z
N MET A 1 -9.18 17.78 11.23
CA MET A 1 -8.16 17.96 10.18
C MET A 1 -8.06 16.68 9.40
N SER A 2 -8.17 16.74 8.06
CA SER A 2 -8.43 15.60 7.17
C SER A 2 -7.20 14.69 7.04
N GLY A 3 -7.20 13.59 7.82
CA GLY A 3 -6.12 12.58 7.86
C GLY A 3 -6.17 11.54 6.73
N HIS A 4 -6.50 11.94 5.51
CA HIS A 4 -6.52 11.05 4.37
C HIS A 4 -5.55 11.58 3.32
N GLY A 5 -4.30 11.13 3.42
CA GLY A 5 -3.35 11.23 2.33
C GLY A 5 -3.89 10.48 1.12
N LEU A 6 -3.66 11.03 -0.06
CA LEU A 6 -4.04 10.46 -1.34
C LEU A 6 -3.33 9.10 -1.51
N ASP A 7 -4.06 8.00 -1.38
CA ASP A 7 -3.54 6.66 -1.68
C ASP A 7 -3.36 6.55 -3.19
N MET A 8 -2.16 6.80 -3.67
CA MET A 8 -1.86 6.74 -5.10
C MET A 8 -1.91 5.29 -5.57
N LEU A 9 -2.90 4.98 -6.39
CA LEU A 9 -2.93 3.78 -7.24
C LEU A 9 -1.93 3.98 -8.38
N VAL A 10 -0.71 3.46 -8.21
CA VAL A 10 0.28 3.41 -9.28
C VAL A 10 0.27 2.00 -9.86
N TRP A 11 -0.12 1.87 -11.13
CA TRP A 11 0.07 0.64 -11.88
C TRP A 11 1.55 0.51 -12.24
N VAL A 12 2.21 -0.50 -11.67
CA VAL A 12 3.58 -0.89 -12.03
C VAL A 12 3.54 -2.40 -12.27
N PRO A 13 4.11 -2.89 -13.39
CA PRO A 13 4.31 -4.32 -13.58
C PRO A 13 5.06 -4.88 -12.36
N PRO A 14 4.52 -5.90 -11.67
CA PRO A 14 5.20 -6.45 -10.50
C PRO A 14 6.57 -6.99 -10.92
N PRO A 15 7.61 -6.84 -10.07
CA PRO A 15 8.79 -7.69 -10.22
C PRO A 15 8.34 -9.16 -10.20
N PRO A 16 9.08 -10.13 -10.78
CA PRO A 16 8.64 -11.54 -10.81
C PRO A 16 8.45 -12.14 -9.42
N SER A 17 9.10 -11.56 -8.40
CA SER A 17 8.84 -11.85 -7.00
C SER A 17 9.20 -10.68 -6.10
N LEU A 18 8.68 -10.67 -4.89
CA LEU A 18 8.99 -9.69 -3.85
C LEU A 18 9.04 -10.37 -2.48
N THR A 19 10.12 -10.18 -1.74
CA THR A 19 10.20 -10.59 -0.33
C THR A 19 9.59 -9.50 0.55
N VAL A 20 8.58 -9.88 1.31
CA VAL A 20 7.79 -9.00 2.18
C VAL A 20 7.71 -9.57 3.59
N ARG A 21 7.42 -8.73 4.58
CA ARG A 21 7.19 -9.15 5.97
C ARG A 21 5.81 -9.80 6.09
N ALA A 22 5.72 -10.87 6.87
CA ALA A 22 4.52 -11.62 7.19
C ALA A 22 4.27 -11.62 8.71
N PRO A 23 3.91 -10.45 9.30
CA PRO A 23 3.80 -10.32 10.75
C PRO A 23 2.70 -11.23 11.32
N THR A 24 3.08 -12.13 12.23
CA THR A 24 2.16 -13.08 12.90
C THR A 24 1.54 -12.51 14.17
N THR A 25 1.98 -11.34 14.63
CA THR A 25 1.45 -10.66 15.83
C THR A 25 1.20 -9.18 15.55
N ASN A 26 0.28 -8.57 16.29
CA ASN A 26 0.05 -7.12 16.24
C ASN A 26 1.29 -6.33 16.64
N THR A 27 2.10 -6.85 17.57
CA THR A 27 3.36 -6.22 17.93
C THR A 27 4.29 -6.14 16.72
N MET A 28 4.51 -7.25 16.00
CA MET A 28 5.34 -7.29 14.78
C MET A 28 4.80 -6.36 13.68
N ARG A 29 3.47 -6.29 13.52
CA ARG A 29 2.80 -5.43 12.54
C ARG A 29 3.05 -3.93 12.79
N HIS A 30 3.30 -3.57 14.05
CA HIS A 30 3.44 -2.18 14.48
C HIS A 30 4.84 -1.82 15.00
N SER A 31 5.79 -2.76 14.98
CA SER A 31 7.16 -2.56 15.44
C SER A 31 8.12 -2.39 14.28
N ILE A 32 9.18 -1.65 14.55
CA ILE A 32 10.37 -1.57 13.71
C ILE A 32 11.23 -2.82 13.95
N ASP A 33 11.39 -3.66 12.93
CA ASP A 33 12.44 -4.70 12.93
C ASP A 33 13.81 -4.05 13.15
N GLY A 34 14.60 -4.59 14.09
CA GLY A 34 15.93 -4.06 14.44
C GLY A 34 15.95 -3.08 15.63
N ALA A 35 14.80 -2.48 16.00
CA ALA A 35 14.73 -1.63 17.19
C ALA A 35 14.45 -2.44 18.47
N ASN A 36 13.59 -3.47 18.42
CA ASN A 36 13.20 -4.25 19.60
C ASN A 36 12.73 -5.68 19.22
N GLY A 37 13.52 -6.71 19.53
CA GLY A 37 13.09 -8.12 19.50
C GLY A 37 13.23 -8.86 18.17
N THR A 38 12.62 -10.06 18.10
CA THR A 38 12.67 -10.94 16.93
C THR A 38 11.95 -10.30 15.73
N PRO A 39 12.61 -10.15 14.56
CA PRO A 39 11.98 -9.62 13.36
C PRO A 39 10.74 -10.41 12.94
N ALA A 40 9.81 -9.75 12.24
CA ALA A 40 8.72 -10.47 11.58
C ALA A 40 9.30 -11.49 10.57
N PRO A 41 8.72 -12.70 10.45
CA PRO A 41 9.13 -13.60 9.40
C PRO A 41 8.86 -12.97 8.03
N THR A 42 9.59 -13.40 7.02
CA THR A 42 9.40 -12.92 5.65
C THR A 42 8.77 -14.00 4.78
N GLN A 43 8.06 -13.56 3.76
CA GLN A 43 7.51 -14.41 2.70
C GLN A 43 7.94 -13.84 1.35
N THR A 44 8.34 -14.71 0.43
CA THR A 44 8.51 -14.34 -0.97
C THR A 44 7.20 -14.55 -1.70
N LEU A 45 6.63 -13.47 -2.21
CA LEU A 45 5.48 -13.52 -3.10
C LEU A 45 5.99 -13.66 -4.54
N HIS A 46 5.40 -14.59 -5.28
CA HIS A 46 5.63 -14.75 -6.71
C HIS A 46 4.43 -14.18 -7.45
N PHE A 47 4.68 -13.38 -8.48
CA PHE A 47 3.65 -12.71 -9.24
C PHE A 47 3.56 -13.26 -10.66
N LYS A 48 2.35 -13.28 -11.18
CA LYS A 48 2.08 -13.58 -12.59
C LYS A 48 2.06 -12.28 -13.39
N GLU A 49 2.20 -12.39 -14.70
CA GLU A 49 2.22 -11.22 -15.61
C GLU A 49 0.95 -10.36 -15.50
N ASP A 50 -0.19 -10.96 -15.14
CA ASP A 50 -1.50 -10.32 -14.97
C ASP A 50 -1.77 -9.83 -13.53
N THR A 51 -0.76 -9.88 -12.64
CA THR A 51 -0.96 -9.51 -11.23
C THR A 51 -0.91 -7.99 -11.04
N LEU A 52 -1.98 -7.43 -10.47
CA LEU A 52 -2.00 -6.04 -10.03
C LEU A 52 -1.53 -5.94 -8.58
N LEU A 53 -0.49 -5.13 -8.34
CA LEU A 53 -0.08 -4.76 -6.98
C LEU A 53 -0.77 -3.48 -6.54
N VAL A 54 -1.43 -3.54 -5.39
CA VAL A 54 -1.97 -2.37 -4.71
C VAL A 54 -1.18 -2.17 -3.42
N ILE A 55 -0.45 -1.06 -3.36
CA ILE A 55 0.40 -0.72 -2.22
C ILE A 55 -0.21 0.47 -1.49
N GLU A 56 -0.64 0.25 -0.26
CA GLU A 56 -0.99 1.34 0.65
C GLU A 56 0.29 1.82 1.37
N THR A 57 0.53 3.12 1.41
CA THR A 57 1.75 3.68 2.03
C THR A 57 1.42 4.47 3.29
N LYS A 58 2.25 4.31 4.33
CA LYS A 58 2.11 5.02 5.60
C LYS A 58 3.46 5.56 6.06
N ALA A 59 3.54 6.88 6.19
CA ALA A 59 4.71 7.57 6.73
C ALA A 59 4.66 7.64 8.26
N THR A 60 5.81 7.39 8.90
CA THR A 60 5.99 7.49 10.36
C THR A 60 7.27 8.28 10.66
N LEU A 61 7.15 9.36 11.45
CA LEU A 61 8.27 10.15 11.92
C LEU A 61 8.72 9.68 13.32
N GLY A 62 10.03 9.62 13.56
CA GLY A 62 10.58 9.50 14.91
C GLY A 62 10.37 8.16 15.60
N GLY A 63 10.38 7.05 14.85
CA GLY A 63 10.37 5.68 15.40
C GLY A 63 9.14 5.30 16.24
N THR A 64 8.13 6.17 16.33
CA THR A 64 7.00 6.00 17.25
C THR A 64 5.91 5.18 16.58
N LYS A 65 5.38 4.19 17.32
CA LYS A 65 4.27 3.31 16.90
C LYS A 65 3.13 4.13 16.30
N THR A 66 2.79 3.88 15.03
CA THR A 66 1.60 4.51 14.48
C THR A 66 0.35 3.92 15.15
N PRO A 67 -0.55 4.73 15.72
CA PRO A 67 -1.67 4.24 16.49
C PRO A 67 -2.67 3.54 15.57
N GLY A 68 -2.68 2.22 15.62
CA GLY A 68 -3.63 1.35 14.93
C GLY A 68 -3.69 1.52 13.42
N PHE A 69 -4.48 0.65 12.79
CA PHE A 69 -5.03 0.90 11.47
C PHE A 69 -6.38 1.59 11.66
N ASN A 70 -6.68 2.60 10.85
CA ASN A 70 -8.07 3.03 10.72
C ASN A 70 -8.87 1.86 10.13
N LYS A 71 -10.17 1.74 10.44
CA LYS A 71 -11.01 0.63 9.91
C LYS A 71 -10.97 0.48 8.38
N THR A 72 -10.63 1.54 7.65
CA THR A 72 -10.47 1.53 6.19
C THR A 72 -9.12 0.96 5.70
N GLN A 73 -8.20 0.69 6.62
CA GLN A 73 -6.86 0.14 6.39
C GLN A 73 -6.73 -1.29 6.95
N SER A 74 -7.85 -1.97 7.23
CA SER A 74 -7.83 -3.41 7.56
C SER A 74 -7.95 -4.27 6.31
N THR A 75 -8.54 -3.72 5.25
CA THR A 75 -8.92 -4.41 4.02
C THR A 75 -8.95 -3.42 2.85
N GLY A 76 -7.79 -3.06 2.34
CA GLY A 76 -7.58 -2.21 1.15
C GLY A 76 -8.19 -2.79 -0.12
N ALA A 77 -8.63 -4.05 -0.10
CA ALA A 77 -9.60 -4.58 -1.05
C ALA A 77 -10.91 -3.81 -1.04
N ASP A 78 -11.46 -3.52 0.15
CA ASP A 78 -12.68 -2.72 0.30
C ASP A 78 -12.46 -1.28 -0.15
N LYS A 79 -11.27 -0.72 0.09
CA LYS A 79 -10.93 0.64 -0.34
C LYS A 79 -10.82 0.76 -1.86
N LEU A 80 -10.19 -0.22 -2.52
CA LEU A 80 -10.16 -0.30 -3.98
C LEU A 80 -11.57 -0.45 -4.55
N ASN A 81 -12.38 -1.34 -3.98
CA ASN A 81 -13.77 -1.54 -4.38
C ASN A 81 -14.62 -0.28 -4.17
N GLU A 82 -14.44 0.43 -3.06
CA GLU A 82 -15.12 1.69 -2.77
C GLU A 82 -14.72 2.78 -3.77
N LEU A 83 -13.42 2.90 -4.08
CA LEU A 83 -12.92 3.87 -5.05
C LEU A 83 -13.47 3.58 -6.45
N GLN A 84 -13.44 2.31 -6.89
CA GLN A 84 -14.09 1.90 -8.15
C GLN A 84 -15.58 2.25 -8.16
N LYS A 85 -16.30 2.06 -7.05
CA LYS A 85 -17.72 2.45 -6.95
C LYS A 85 -17.91 3.96 -7.01
N LYS A 86 -17.04 4.76 -6.38
CA LYS A 86 -17.12 6.24 -6.44
C LYS A 86 -16.88 6.76 -7.85
N ILE A 87 -15.88 6.19 -8.53
CA ILE A 87 -15.55 6.47 -9.93
C ILE A 87 -16.73 6.11 -10.84
N ARG A 88 -17.23 4.88 -10.78
CA ARG A 88 -18.36 4.43 -11.61
C ARG A 88 -19.62 5.26 -11.40
N ASN A 89 -19.88 5.69 -10.16
CA ASN A 89 -21.07 6.46 -9.81
C ASN A 89 -20.87 7.99 -9.92
N ARG A 90 -19.70 8.46 -10.37
CA ARG A 90 -19.36 9.90 -10.50
C ARG A 90 -19.63 10.72 -9.24
N ARG A 91 -19.38 10.15 -8.05
CA ARG A 91 -19.69 10.78 -6.76
C ARG A 91 -18.50 11.56 -6.20
N GLN A 92 -18.76 12.58 -5.37
CA GLN A 92 -17.72 13.27 -4.58
C GLN A 92 -16.54 13.85 -5.41
N GLY A 93 -16.80 14.32 -6.64
CA GLY A 93 -15.77 14.90 -7.50
C GLY A 93 -14.96 13.89 -8.32
N TRP A 94 -15.29 12.59 -8.24
CA TRP A 94 -14.72 11.55 -9.10
C TRP A 94 -15.41 11.53 -10.47
N THR A 95 -15.32 12.63 -11.24
CA THR A 95 -15.80 12.67 -12.63
C THR A 95 -14.69 12.25 -13.59
N GLU A 96 -15.07 11.81 -14.78
CA GLU A 96 -14.13 11.39 -15.83
C GLU A 96 -13.19 12.53 -16.23
N GLU A 97 -13.72 13.75 -16.36
CA GLU A 97 -12.94 14.94 -16.68
C GLU A 97 -11.91 15.25 -15.60
N LYS A 98 -12.31 15.15 -14.32
CA LYS A 98 -11.39 15.44 -13.21
C LYS A 98 -10.31 14.38 -13.06
N MET A 99 -10.66 13.13 -13.35
CA MET A 99 -9.70 12.03 -13.37
C MET A 99 -8.70 12.16 -14.52
N LEU A 100 -9.16 12.49 -15.72
CA LEU A 100 -8.29 12.72 -16.90
C LEU A 100 -7.37 13.93 -16.73
N GLU A 101 -7.84 14.99 -16.06
CA GLU A 101 -7.02 16.16 -15.71
C GLU A 101 -5.82 15.77 -14.83
N VAL A 102 -6.02 14.83 -13.90
CA VAL A 102 -4.99 14.37 -12.97
C VAL A 102 -4.13 13.26 -13.57
N ASP A 103 -4.72 12.40 -14.40
CA ASP A 103 -4.09 11.23 -14.97
C ASP A 103 -4.66 10.90 -16.37
N PRO A 104 -3.94 11.26 -17.45
CA PRO A 104 -4.37 10.98 -18.82
C PRO A 104 -4.57 9.49 -19.11
N ASN A 105 -3.94 8.60 -18.34
CA ASN A 105 -4.00 7.15 -18.52
C ASN A 105 -5.01 6.49 -17.55
N VAL A 106 -5.93 7.27 -16.96
CA VAL A 106 -6.86 6.73 -15.96
C VAL A 106 -7.71 5.58 -16.49
N GLN A 107 -8.10 5.62 -17.77
CA GLN A 107 -8.93 4.57 -18.37
C GLN A 107 -8.18 3.24 -18.44
N ASP A 108 -6.94 3.22 -18.93
CA ASP A 108 -6.09 2.02 -18.97
C ASP A 108 -5.90 1.42 -17.56
N LYS A 109 -5.74 2.28 -16.55
CA LYS A 109 -5.60 1.84 -15.15
C LYS A 109 -6.91 1.26 -14.62
N LEU A 110 -8.06 1.84 -14.95
CA LEU A 110 -9.36 1.29 -14.57
C LEU A 110 -9.60 -0.08 -15.20
N ASP A 111 -9.23 -0.24 -16.46
CA ASP A 111 -9.35 -1.51 -17.19
C ASP A 111 -8.41 -2.57 -16.61
N ALA A 112 -7.16 -2.21 -16.32
CA ALA A 112 -6.21 -3.10 -15.63
C ALA A 112 -6.73 -3.55 -14.24
N ILE A 113 -7.36 -2.65 -13.47
CA ILE A 113 -7.97 -3.02 -12.19
C ILE A 113 -9.17 -3.95 -12.41
N ASN A 114 -10.03 -3.66 -13.39
CA ASN A 114 -11.20 -4.49 -13.69
C ASN A 114 -10.77 -5.91 -14.10
N ASP A 115 -9.76 -6.06 -14.94
CA ASP A 115 -9.29 -7.36 -15.41
C ASP A 115 -8.60 -8.14 -14.29
N ALA A 116 -7.72 -7.51 -13.50
CA ALA A 116 -7.13 -8.14 -12.33
C ALA A 116 -8.20 -8.57 -11.30
N THR A 117 -9.29 -7.81 -11.16
CA THR A 117 -10.43 -8.18 -10.30
C THR A 117 -11.12 -9.43 -10.82
N LYS A 118 -11.45 -9.50 -12.12
CA LYS A 118 -12.08 -10.69 -12.73
C LYS A 118 -11.22 -11.93 -12.57
N LEU A 119 -9.91 -11.77 -12.67
CA LEU A 119 -8.92 -12.86 -12.56
C LEU A 119 -8.56 -13.21 -11.11
N SER A 120 -9.11 -12.51 -10.10
CA SER A 120 -8.69 -12.63 -8.70
C SER A 120 -7.17 -12.48 -8.52
N ALA A 121 -6.55 -11.64 -9.37
CA ALA A 121 -5.11 -11.45 -9.49
C ALA A 121 -4.61 -10.17 -8.79
N ILE A 122 -5.37 -9.64 -7.83
CA ILE A 122 -4.96 -8.46 -7.06
C ILE A 122 -4.21 -8.90 -5.80
N LYS A 123 -3.03 -8.33 -5.58
CA LYS A 123 -2.26 -8.50 -4.34
C LYS A 123 -2.17 -7.17 -3.61
N TYR A 124 -2.53 -7.20 -2.33
CA TYR A 124 -2.49 -6.04 -1.44
C TYR A 124 -1.23 -6.10 -0.58
N LEU A 125 -0.50 -5.00 -0.55
CA LEU A 125 0.68 -4.80 0.28
C LEU A 125 0.54 -3.50 1.05
N HIS A 126 1.16 -3.45 2.23
CA HIS A 126 1.28 -2.23 3.00
C HIS A 126 2.75 -1.85 3.16
N ALA A 127 3.10 -0.65 2.72
CA ALA A 127 4.41 -0.06 2.85
C ALA A 127 4.45 0.92 4.04
N GLN A 128 5.36 0.70 4.98
CA GLN A 128 5.66 1.63 6.05
C GLN A 128 6.97 2.34 5.75
N ILE A 129 6.91 3.66 5.67
CA ILE A 129 8.07 4.53 5.44
C ILE A 129 8.43 5.18 6.77
N PHE A 130 9.65 4.96 7.22
CA PHE A 130 10.16 5.43 8.49
C PHE A 130 11.16 6.55 8.29
N PHE A 131 10.95 7.66 9.00
CA PHE A 131 11.86 8.79 9.04
C PHE A 131 12.57 8.86 10.40
N ASP A 132 13.82 9.33 10.40
CA ASP A 132 14.60 9.65 11.60
C ASP A 132 14.10 10.95 12.27
N SER A 133 14.74 11.36 13.37
CA SER A 133 14.38 12.58 14.10
C SER A 133 14.63 13.87 13.31
N GLN A 134 15.42 13.81 12.25
CA GLN A 134 15.78 14.92 11.37
C GLN A 134 14.91 14.94 10.10
N GLY A 135 14.03 13.95 9.93
CA GLY A 135 13.16 13.81 8.76
C GLY A 135 13.80 13.08 7.57
N ASN A 136 15.00 12.50 7.71
CA ASN A 136 15.60 11.65 6.67
C ASN A 136 15.07 10.22 6.75
N LEU A 137 15.27 9.41 5.71
CA LEU A 137 14.90 7.99 5.76
C LEU A 137 15.70 7.25 6.84
N ASN A 138 14.98 6.48 7.66
CA ASN A 138 15.57 5.75 8.76
C ASN A 138 16.34 4.53 8.26
N SER A 139 17.66 4.53 8.43
CA SER A 139 18.53 3.45 7.96
C SER A 139 18.44 2.15 8.78
N LEU A 140 17.77 2.14 9.94
CA LEU A 140 17.63 0.94 10.77
C LEU A 140 16.68 -0.09 10.17
N VAL A 141 15.89 0.28 9.15
CA VAL A 141 14.83 -0.56 8.60
C VAL A 141 14.91 -0.72 7.09
N GLY A 142 14.27 -1.78 6.59
CA GLY A 142 14.10 -1.96 5.16
C GLY A 142 15.42 -2.20 4.43
N LYS A 143 16.40 -2.85 5.06
CA LYS A 143 17.76 -2.99 4.53
C LYS A 143 18.38 -1.63 4.19
N ASN A 144 18.31 -0.68 5.13
CA ASN A 144 18.79 0.69 5.01
C ASN A 144 17.98 1.60 4.07
N SER A 145 16.82 1.16 3.57
CA SER A 145 15.96 1.99 2.71
C SER A 145 14.99 2.88 3.47
N GLY A 146 14.73 2.61 4.76
CA GLY A 146 13.63 3.26 5.48
C GLY A 146 12.24 2.75 5.11
N ILE A 147 12.13 1.75 4.22
CA ILE A 147 10.86 1.24 3.70
C ILE A 147 10.68 -0.23 4.06
N GLN A 148 9.55 -0.56 4.69
CA GLN A 148 9.15 -1.94 4.99
C GLN A 148 7.87 -2.30 4.25
N LEU A 149 7.91 -3.38 3.48
CA LEU A 149 6.73 -3.93 2.79
C LEU A 149 6.18 -5.12 3.58
N ASN A 150 4.86 -5.14 3.79
CA ASN A 150 4.17 -6.16 4.56
C ASN A 150 3.00 -6.74 3.76
N ILE A 151 2.75 -8.04 3.91
CA ILE A 151 1.43 -8.60 3.60
C ILE A 151 0.44 -8.16 4.67
N TRP A 152 -0.84 -8.13 4.29
CA TRP A 152 -1.91 -7.96 5.25
C TRP A 152 -2.35 -9.27 5.89
#